data_AF-A0A0A2G594-F1
#
_entry.id   AF-A0A0A2G594-F1
#
_cell.length_a   1.000
_cell.length_b   1.000
_cell.length_c   1.000
_cell.angle_alpha   90.00
_cell.angle_beta   90.00
_cell.angle_gamma   90.00
#
_symmetry.space_group_name_H-M   'P 1'
#
loop_
_entity.id
_entity.type
_entity.pdbx_description
1 polymer ?
#
loop_
_entity_poly.entity_id
_entity_poly.type
_entity_poly.pdbx_seq_one_letter_code
_entity_poly.pdbx_strand_id
1 'polypeptide(L)'
;MEYKAQDTGYFTEQYAGLDRSRGLRAFLLLLAMTLFALSITNLWAIYAPPKDLLGQLLHSAFSSVLTFGIVPFLFTYVQIPKGFRWSYLGLQPMRKLSRALWIKLFIGTLFALVLIAGTSYASNYLIEHWSGVWGDYLRTLQERIEEATAFIKQPTTLGIAIVRIAVISLLTGVVEELYMRGVLQPLLIRTTKSVHIGILLTALIFSLLHLAPSYLLPIFIYGLLFGYWRHYTGSLYPSMLLHILNNLLTLLVS
;
A
#
# COMPACT_ATOMS: atom_id res chain seq x y z
N MET A 1 -6.59 -9.24 30.72
CA MET A 1 -7.72 -9.11 29.78
C MET A 1 -7.55 -10.16 28.69
N GLU A 2 -8.28 -11.27 28.79
CA GLU A 2 -8.31 -12.31 27.76
C GLU A 2 -8.95 -11.76 26.50
N TYR A 3 -8.14 -11.68 25.44
CA TYR A 3 -8.57 -11.30 24.11
C TYR A 3 -9.42 -12.45 23.53
N LYS A 4 -10.75 -12.27 23.54
CA LYS A 4 -11.71 -13.27 23.03
C LYS A 4 -11.41 -13.59 21.56
N ALA A 5 -11.22 -14.88 21.29
CA ALA A 5 -11.00 -15.48 19.97
C ALA A 5 -12.12 -15.25 18.92
N GLN A 6 -13.15 -14.46 19.24
CA GLN A 6 -14.29 -14.19 18.35
C GLN A 6 -14.01 -13.06 17.33
N ASP A 7 -13.08 -12.14 17.61
CA ASP A 7 -12.74 -11.05 16.68
C ASP A 7 -11.60 -11.38 15.68
N THR A 8 -10.97 -12.54 15.81
CA THR A 8 -9.79 -12.92 15.00
C THR A 8 -10.06 -13.91 13.87
N GLY A 9 -11.26 -14.51 13.82
CA GLY A 9 -11.53 -15.78 13.12
C GLY A 9 -10.95 -15.90 11.71
N TYR A 10 -10.98 -14.83 10.91
CA TYR A 10 -10.54 -14.86 9.52
C TYR A 10 -9.01 -14.93 9.34
N PHE A 11 -8.24 -14.15 10.10
CA PHE A 11 -6.78 -14.15 9.97
C PHE A 11 -6.15 -15.35 10.66
N THR A 12 -6.78 -15.90 11.71
CA THR A 12 -6.24 -17.03 12.49
C THR A 12 -6.26 -18.36 11.73
N GLU A 13 -7.31 -18.65 10.95
CA GLU A 13 -7.41 -19.92 10.22
C GLU A 13 -6.56 -19.96 8.95
N GLN A 14 -6.52 -18.88 8.16
CA GLN A 14 -5.90 -18.90 6.82
C GLN A 14 -4.38 -19.12 6.79
N TYR A 15 -3.67 -18.98 7.89
CA TYR A 15 -2.22 -19.17 7.91
C TYR A 15 -1.70 -19.82 9.19
N ALA A 16 -2.54 -20.62 9.86
CA ALA A 16 -2.23 -21.29 11.13
C ALA A 16 -0.84 -21.99 11.24
N GLY A 17 -0.13 -22.20 10.12
CA GLY A 17 1.26 -22.72 10.06
C GLY A 17 2.41 -21.71 10.27
N LEU A 18 2.16 -20.41 10.48
CA LEU A 18 3.19 -19.38 10.74
C LEU A 18 3.31 -19.07 12.24
N ASP A 19 4.12 -19.83 12.99
CA ASP A 19 4.47 -19.53 14.39
C ASP A 19 5.43 -18.30 14.50
N ARG A 20 5.63 -17.75 15.71
CA ARG A 20 6.46 -16.54 15.94
C ARG A 20 7.93 -16.70 15.51
N SER A 21 8.50 -17.90 15.64
CA SER A 21 9.86 -18.22 15.18
C SER A 21 9.96 -18.25 13.65
N ARG A 22 8.82 -18.47 12.96
CA ARG A 22 8.67 -18.35 11.52
C ARG A 22 8.32 -16.93 11.08
N GLY A 23 7.69 -16.10 11.92
CA GLY A 23 7.26 -14.74 11.59
C GLY A 23 8.41 -13.83 11.15
N LEU A 24 9.50 -13.77 11.93
CA LEU A 24 10.69 -12.99 11.54
C LEU A 24 11.34 -13.53 10.26
N ARG A 25 11.48 -14.86 10.14
CA ARG A 25 12.04 -15.48 8.93
C ARG A 25 11.19 -15.21 7.70
N ALA A 26 9.87 -15.25 7.84
CA ALA A 26 8.91 -14.94 6.79
C ALA A 26 8.99 -13.45 6.41
N PHE A 27 9.11 -12.55 7.37
CA PHE A 27 9.31 -11.13 7.08
C PHE A 27 10.64 -10.88 6.35
N LEU A 28 11.73 -11.49 6.81
CA LEU A 28 13.04 -11.38 6.15
C LEU A 28 13.02 -11.98 4.75
N LEU A 29 12.30 -13.08 4.53
CA LEU A 29 12.12 -13.66 3.20
C LEU A 29 11.33 -12.73 2.28
N LEU A 30 10.22 -12.17 2.76
CA LEU A 30 9.43 -11.19 2.02
C LEU A 30 10.30 -9.99 1.65
N LEU A 31 11.04 -9.43 2.61
CA LEU A 31 11.95 -8.32 2.40
C LEU A 31 13.04 -8.66 1.37
N ALA A 32 13.66 -9.83 1.48
CA ALA A 32 14.70 -10.27 0.54
C ALA A 32 14.16 -10.40 -0.89
N MET A 33 12.97 -10.99 -1.06
CA MET A 33 12.30 -11.07 -2.37
C MET A 33 11.98 -9.69 -2.94
N THR A 34 11.49 -8.77 -2.10
CA THR A 34 11.18 -7.39 -2.50
C THR A 34 12.44 -6.62 -2.89
N LEU A 35 13.52 -6.70 -2.11
CA LEU A 35 14.79 -6.05 -2.42
C LEU A 35 15.42 -6.62 -3.70
N PHE A 36 15.30 -7.93 -3.92
CA PHE A 36 15.73 -8.56 -5.16
C PHE A 36 14.92 -8.03 -6.36
N ALA A 37 13.58 -7.99 -6.26
CA ALA A 37 12.73 -7.42 -7.30
C ALA A 37 13.09 -5.95 -7.59
N LEU A 38 13.27 -5.13 -6.55
CA LEU A 38 13.70 -3.73 -6.67
C LEU A 38 15.09 -3.59 -7.31
N SER A 39 16.01 -4.52 -7.04
CA SER A 39 17.34 -4.49 -7.68
C SER A 39 17.23 -4.66 -9.19
N ILE A 40 16.33 -5.53 -9.66
CA ILE A 40 16.08 -5.75 -11.10
C ILE A 40 15.50 -4.49 -11.74
N THR A 41 14.51 -3.86 -11.09
CA THR A 41 13.90 -2.63 -11.61
C THR A 41 14.91 -1.49 -11.66
N ASN A 42 15.76 -1.36 -10.64
CA ASN A 42 16.82 -0.35 -10.60
C ASN A 42 17.89 -0.59 -11.68
N LEU A 43 18.27 -1.84 -11.94
CA LEU A 43 19.19 -2.16 -13.04
C LEU A 43 18.60 -1.75 -14.39
N TRP A 44 17.30 -1.97 -14.63
CA TRP A 44 16.65 -1.44 -15.83
C TRP A 44 16.75 0.10 -15.87
N ALA A 45 16.36 0.80 -14.81
CA ALA A 45 16.41 2.26 -14.77
C ALA A 45 17.82 2.83 -15.08
N ILE A 46 18.88 2.15 -14.64
CA ILE A 46 20.28 2.55 -14.88
C ILE A 46 20.73 2.27 -16.32
N TYR A 47 20.51 1.05 -16.84
CA TYR A 47 21.09 0.62 -18.11
C TYR A 47 20.21 0.90 -19.33
N ALA A 48 18.90 1.03 -19.14
CA ALA A 48 17.95 1.38 -20.19
C ALA A 48 16.90 2.37 -19.65
N PRO A 49 17.31 3.59 -19.27
CA PRO A 49 16.41 4.60 -18.72
C PRO A 49 15.29 4.95 -19.71
N PRO A 50 14.05 5.11 -19.23
CA PRO A 50 12.95 5.51 -20.09
C PRO A 50 13.18 6.92 -20.65
N LYS A 51 12.98 7.08 -21.96
CA LYS A 51 13.32 8.33 -22.68
C LYS A 51 12.14 9.28 -22.85
N ASP A 52 10.93 8.76 -22.72
CA ASP A 52 9.68 9.48 -22.93
C ASP A 52 8.65 9.09 -21.85
N LEU A 53 7.49 9.73 -21.90
CA LEU A 53 6.42 9.50 -20.93
C LEU A 53 5.86 8.07 -21.00
N LEU A 54 5.70 7.51 -22.21
CA LEU A 54 5.22 6.14 -22.36
C LEU A 54 6.21 5.14 -21.74
N GLY A 55 7.51 5.32 -21.99
CA GLY A 55 8.57 4.52 -21.39
C GLY A 55 8.56 4.60 -19.86
N GLN A 56 8.33 5.80 -19.28
CA GLN A 56 8.24 5.97 -17.83
C GLN A 56 7.03 5.23 -17.24
N LEU A 57 5.89 5.28 -17.92
CA LEU A 57 4.69 4.53 -17.53
C LEU A 57 4.90 3.02 -17.62
N LEU A 58 5.52 2.53 -18.70
CA LEU A 58 5.83 1.10 -18.87
C LEU A 58 6.84 0.60 -17.83
N HIS A 59 7.87 1.39 -17.55
CA HIS A 59 8.83 1.09 -16.50
C HIS A 59 8.15 1.05 -15.13
N SER A 60 7.27 2.01 -14.82
CA SER A 60 6.49 2.04 -13.57
C SER A 60 5.56 0.83 -13.44
N ALA A 61 4.87 0.47 -14.54
CA ALA A 61 3.98 -0.69 -14.58
C ALA A 61 4.74 -2.00 -14.30
N PHE A 62 5.85 -2.20 -15.00
CA PHE A 62 6.70 -3.38 -14.80
C PHE A 62 7.24 -3.42 -13.37
N SER A 63 7.75 -2.31 -12.86
CA SER A 63 8.34 -2.25 -11.52
C SER A 63 7.32 -2.55 -10.44
N SER A 64 6.10 -2.02 -10.59
CA SER A 64 4.98 -2.27 -9.68
C SER A 64 4.52 -3.73 -9.75
N VAL A 65 4.39 -4.31 -10.94
CA VAL A 65 4.02 -5.73 -11.11
C VAL A 65 5.09 -6.64 -10.53
N LEU A 66 6.36 -6.39 -10.80
CA LEU A 66 7.44 -7.24 -10.32
C LEU A 66 7.54 -7.19 -8.78
N THR A 67 7.51 -6.00 -8.21
CA THR A 67 7.75 -5.78 -6.77
C THR A 67 6.51 -6.04 -5.93
N PHE A 68 5.35 -5.56 -6.34
CA PHE A 68 4.13 -5.61 -5.54
C PHE A 68 3.08 -6.60 -6.09
N GLY A 69 3.20 -7.03 -7.34
CA GLY A 69 2.35 -8.07 -7.93
C GLY A 69 2.90 -9.48 -7.71
N ILE A 70 4.08 -9.76 -8.27
CA ILE A 70 4.68 -11.10 -8.33
C ILE A 70 5.18 -11.56 -6.96
N VAL A 71 5.87 -10.69 -6.21
CA VAL A 71 6.45 -11.05 -4.90
C VAL A 71 5.39 -11.59 -3.93
N PRO A 72 4.19 -10.98 -3.76
CA PRO A 72 3.15 -11.54 -2.90
C PRO A 72 2.69 -12.96 -3.28
N PHE A 73 2.55 -13.24 -4.58
CA PHE A 73 2.18 -14.58 -5.07
C PHE A 73 3.29 -15.58 -4.79
N LEU A 74 4.53 -15.25 -5.17
CA LEU A 74 5.69 -16.11 -4.98
C LEU A 74 5.92 -16.39 -3.49
N PHE A 75 5.88 -15.35 -2.66
CA PHE A 75 6.00 -15.46 -1.22
C PHE A 75 4.94 -16.40 -0.65
N THR A 76 3.67 -16.20 -1.02
CA THR A 76 2.58 -17.04 -0.51
C THR A 76 2.70 -18.48 -0.99
N TYR A 77 3.11 -18.71 -2.24
CA TYR A 77 3.36 -20.04 -2.78
C TYR A 77 4.48 -20.78 -2.02
N VAL A 78 5.59 -20.10 -1.72
CA VAL A 78 6.70 -20.68 -0.95
C VAL A 78 6.28 -21.01 0.49
N GLN A 79 5.44 -20.17 1.10
CA GLN A 79 4.97 -20.40 2.48
C GLN A 79 3.87 -21.46 2.57
N ILE A 80 3.05 -21.63 1.52
CA ILE A 80 1.91 -22.55 1.49
C ILE A 80 1.90 -23.34 0.17
N PRO A 81 2.89 -24.24 -0.05
CA PRO A 81 3.05 -24.90 -1.34
C PRO A 81 1.94 -25.91 -1.67
N LYS A 82 1.33 -26.55 -0.65
CA LYS A 82 0.21 -27.48 -0.84
C LYS A 82 -1.12 -26.75 -0.62
N GLY A 83 -1.90 -26.58 -1.68
CA GLY A 83 -3.27 -26.07 -1.60
C GLY A 83 -3.39 -24.54 -1.64
N PHE A 84 -2.50 -23.84 -2.36
CA PHE A 84 -2.63 -22.39 -2.61
C PHE A 84 -4.04 -22.02 -3.10
N ARG A 85 -4.64 -21.02 -2.46
CA ARG A 85 -5.94 -20.44 -2.82
C ARG A 85 -5.81 -18.93 -2.87
N TRP A 86 -6.46 -18.32 -3.86
CA TRP A 86 -6.57 -16.85 -3.99
C TRP A 86 -7.12 -16.18 -2.72
N SER A 87 -7.96 -16.91 -1.98
CA SER A 87 -8.48 -16.45 -0.70
C SER A 87 -7.40 -16.21 0.36
N TYR A 88 -6.22 -16.83 0.30
CA TYR A 88 -5.12 -16.52 1.23
C TYR A 88 -4.63 -15.09 1.06
N LEU A 89 -4.54 -14.59 -0.17
CA LEU A 89 -4.31 -13.16 -0.41
C LEU A 89 -5.57 -12.34 -0.12
N GLY A 90 -6.69 -13.00 0.15
CA GLY A 90 -8.05 -12.47 0.31
C GLY A 90 -8.58 -11.80 -0.95
N LEU A 91 -8.21 -12.35 -2.10
CA LEU A 91 -8.92 -12.21 -3.36
C LEU A 91 -10.16 -13.11 -3.30
N GLN A 92 -11.21 -12.59 -2.67
CA GLN A 92 -12.47 -13.29 -2.47
C GLN A 92 -13.60 -12.28 -2.25
N PRO A 93 -14.87 -12.68 -2.40
CA PRO A 93 -16.01 -11.82 -2.09
C PRO A 93 -15.98 -11.30 -0.65
N MET A 94 -16.49 -10.09 -0.44
CA MET A 94 -16.67 -9.53 0.89
C MET A 94 -17.62 -10.38 1.72
N ARG A 95 -17.33 -10.50 3.03
CA ARG A 95 -18.30 -11.08 3.96
C ARG A 95 -19.53 -10.18 4.10
N LYS A 96 -20.64 -10.77 4.54
CA LYS A 96 -21.81 -10.01 4.98
C LYS A 96 -21.46 -9.25 6.26
N LEU A 97 -21.58 -7.92 6.23
CA LEU A 97 -21.39 -7.06 7.40
C LEU A 97 -22.73 -6.73 8.04
N SER A 98 -22.75 -6.56 9.37
CA SER A 98 -23.92 -6.01 10.06
C SER A 98 -24.12 -4.53 9.69
N ARG A 99 -25.36 -4.04 9.79
CA ARG A 99 -25.67 -2.61 9.54
C ARG A 99 -24.82 -1.68 10.41
N ALA A 100 -24.65 -2.03 11.69
CA ALA A 100 -23.82 -1.27 12.61
C ALA A 100 -22.36 -1.18 12.16
N LEU A 101 -21.78 -2.27 11.64
CA LEU A 101 -20.41 -2.28 11.14
C LEU A 101 -20.26 -1.45 9.87
N TRP A 102 -21.22 -1.51 8.95
CA TRP A 102 -21.26 -0.61 7.78
C TRP A 102 -21.26 0.86 8.18
N ILE A 103 -22.11 1.24 9.14
CA ILE A 103 -22.18 2.62 9.63
C ILE A 103 -20.83 3.04 10.24
N LYS A 104 -20.21 2.18 11.05
CA LYS A 104 -18.88 2.46 11.63
C LYS A 104 -17.81 2.64 10.56
N LEU A 105 -17.76 1.77 9.54
CA LEU A 105 -16.80 1.88 8.45
C LEU A 105 -17.04 3.14 7.61
N PHE A 106 -18.30 3.49 7.35
CA PHE A 106 -18.66 4.69 6.62
C PHE A 106 -18.26 5.96 7.38
N ILE A 107 -18.68 6.11 8.64
CA ILE A 107 -18.31 7.25 9.49
C ILE A 107 -16.79 7.31 9.64
N GLY A 108 -16.13 6.17 9.86
CA GLY A 108 -14.67 6.09 9.95
C GLY A 108 -13.98 6.53 8.66
N THR A 109 -14.55 6.23 7.49
CA THR A 109 -14.04 6.69 6.20
C THR A 109 -14.18 8.20 6.07
N LEU A 110 -15.35 8.77 6.38
CA LEU A 110 -15.55 10.22 6.33
C LEU A 110 -14.60 10.96 7.27
N PHE A 111 -14.45 10.46 8.50
CA PHE A 111 -13.52 11.00 9.47
C PHE A 111 -12.06 10.91 8.98
N ALA A 112 -11.67 9.77 8.41
CA ALA A 112 -10.34 9.59 7.83
C ALA A 112 -10.08 10.59 6.69
N LEU A 113 -11.05 10.85 5.80
CA LEU A 113 -10.90 11.84 4.72
C LEU A 113 -10.68 13.26 5.25
N VAL A 114 -11.39 13.65 6.31
CA VAL A 114 -11.15 14.94 6.98
C VAL A 114 -9.74 14.99 7.58
N LEU A 115 -9.30 13.92 8.26
CA LEU A 115 -7.95 13.84 8.80
C LEU A 115 -6.88 13.88 7.70
N ILE A 116 -7.09 13.20 6.57
CA ILE A 116 -6.18 13.21 5.43
C ILE A 116 -6.02 14.62 4.88
N ALA A 117 -7.13 15.34 4.66
CA ALA A 117 -7.08 16.72 4.18
C ALA A 117 -6.37 17.65 5.18
N GLY A 118 -6.75 17.56 6.47
CA GLY A 118 -6.16 18.37 7.53
C GLY A 118 -4.66 18.09 7.74
N THR A 119 -4.26 16.82 7.75
CA THR A 119 -2.84 16.44 7.89
C THR A 119 -2.01 16.75 6.66
N SER A 120 -2.59 16.69 5.46
CA SER A 120 -1.92 17.16 4.24
C SER A 120 -1.62 18.65 4.32
N TYR A 121 -2.61 19.46 4.71
CA TYR A 121 -2.41 20.90 4.90
C TYR A 121 -1.38 21.20 5.99
N ALA A 122 -1.53 20.58 7.16
CA ALA A 122 -0.63 20.79 8.29
C ALA A 122 0.81 20.36 7.97
N SER A 123 1.01 19.23 7.27
CA SER A 123 2.35 18.73 6.93
C SER A 123 3.06 19.67 5.95
N ASN A 124 2.36 20.16 4.93
CA ASN A 124 2.91 21.16 4.00
C ASN A 124 3.28 22.45 4.74
N TYR A 125 2.37 22.97 5.56
CA TYR A 125 2.62 24.18 6.34
C TYR A 125 3.85 24.02 7.26
N LEU A 126 3.94 22.90 7.97
CA LEU A 126 5.07 22.60 8.84
C LEU A 126 6.37 22.52 8.06
N ILE A 127 6.43 21.80 6.94
CA ILE A 127 7.66 21.65 6.14
C ILE A 127 8.11 22.98 5.55
N GLU A 128 7.18 23.80 5.06
CA GLU A 128 7.48 25.12 4.52
C GLU A 128 8.07 26.06 5.58
N HIS A 129 7.55 26.00 6.81
CA HIS A 129 7.93 26.92 7.89
C HIS A 129 8.98 26.36 8.87
N TRP A 130 9.37 25.09 8.74
CA TRP A 130 10.40 24.49 9.59
C TRP A 130 11.76 25.07 9.25
N SER A 131 12.38 25.79 10.19
CA SER A 131 13.69 26.42 9.99
C SER A 131 14.87 25.50 10.37
N GLY A 132 16.03 25.76 9.79
CA GLY A 132 17.27 25.03 10.07
C GLY A 132 17.42 23.74 9.26
N VAL A 133 18.50 23.00 9.56
CA VAL A 133 19.01 21.89 8.73
C VAL A 133 17.96 20.82 8.45
N TRP A 134 17.12 20.49 9.42
CA TRP A 134 16.06 19.49 9.24
C TRP A 134 14.96 19.98 8.31
N GLY A 135 14.58 21.26 8.39
CA GLY A 135 13.59 21.84 7.47
C GLY A 135 14.11 21.88 6.03
N ASP A 136 15.36 22.30 5.85
CA ASP A 136 16.01 22.30 4.53
C ASP A 136 16.09 20.89 3.95
N TYR A 137 16.48 19.91 4.77
CA TYR A 137 16.51 18.50 4.36
C TYR A 137 15.13 17.99 3.91
N LEU A 138 14.07 18.28 4.67
CA LEU A 138 12.71 17.84 4.32
C LEU A 138 12.22 18.50 3.03
N ARG A 139 12.50 19.79 2.81
CA ARG A 139 12.17 20.49 1.56
C ARG A 139 12.91 19.90 0.37
N THR A 140 14.22 19.68 0.49
CA THR A 140 15.02 19.05 -0.58
C THR A 140 14.56 17.62 -0.87
N LEU A 141 14.18 16.84 0.15
CA LEU A 141 13.62 15.51 -0.07
C LEU A 141 12.27 15.58 -0.79
N GLN A 142 11.40 16.53 -0.40
CA GLN A 142 10.11 16.76 -1.05
C GLN A 142 10.28 17.15 -2.53
N GLU A 143 11.17 18.10 -2.83
CA GLU A 143 11.50 18.53 -4.21
C GLU A 143 11.95 17.35 -5.08
N ARG A 144 12.85 16.49 -4.57
CA ARG A 144 13.32 15.31 -5.30
C ARG A 144 12.21 14.32 -5.64
N ILE A 145 11.26 14.13 -4.74
CA ILE A 145 10.10 13.26 -4.98
C ILE A 145 9.15 13.89 -6.00
N GLU A 146 8.94 15.20 -5.93
CA GLU A 146 8.12 15.92 -6.91
C GLU A 146 8.74 15.88 -8.31
N GLU A 147 10.06 16.07 -8.42
CA GLU A 147 10.80 15.91 -9.68
C GLU A 147 10.70 14.48 -10.22
N ALA A 148 10.92 13.47 -9.37
CA ALA A 148 10.83 12.06 -9.76
C ALA A 148 9.42 11.63 -10.20
N THR A 149 8.39 12.33 -9.73
CA THR A 149 6.98 12.04 -10.05
C THR A 149 6.35 13.04 -11.04
N ALA A 150 7.11 14.02 -11.51
CA ALA A 150 6.60 15.09 -12.38
C ALA A 150 5.97 14.56 -13.67
N PHE A 151 6.47 13.42 -14.19
CA PHE A 151 5.93 12.77 -15.39
C PHE A 151 4.46 12.36 -15.24
N ILE A 152 4.01 12.11 -14.01
CA ILE A 152 2.61 11.76 -13.71
C ILE A 152 1.70 12.94 -14.07
N LYS A 153 2.15 14.19 -13.86
CA LYS A 153 1.35 15.41 -14.06
C LYS A 153 1.53 16.06 -15.43
N GLN A 154 2.37 15.51 -16.30
CA GLN A 154 2.63 16.12 -17.61
C GLN A 154 1.37 16.16 -18.49
N PRO A 155 1.19 17.18 -19.36
CA PRO A 155 0.14 17.17 -20.37
C PRO A 155 0.28 15.98 -21.32
N THR A 156 -0.84 15.37 -21.72
CA THR A 156 -0.83 14.14 -22.53
C THR A 156 -1.91 14.12 -23.59
N THR A 157 -1.72 13.30 -24.62
CA THR A 157 -2.81 12.90 -25.51
C THR A 157 -3.81 11.99 -24.79
N LEU A 158 -5.01 11.82 -25.35
CA LEU A 158 -6.02 10.91 -24.78
C LEU A 158 -5.49 9.48 -24.61
N GLY A 159 -4.77 8.96 -25.61
CA GLY A 159 -4.20 7.62 -25.56
C GLY A 159 -3.22 7.43 -24.39
N ILE A 160 -2.32 8.39 -24.19
CA ILE A 160 -1.37 8.35 -23.08
C ILE A 160 -2.08 8.56 -21.74
N ALA A 161 -3.12 9.40 -21.67
CA ALA A 161 -3.92 9.58 -20.47
C ALA A 161 -4.59 8.27 -20.00
N ILE A 162 -5.13 7.47 -20.94
CA ILE A 162 -5.72 6.16 -20.64
C ILE A 162 -4.65 5.22 -20.07
N VAL A 163 -3.47 5.15 -20.69
CA VAL A 163 -2.36 4.33 -20.19
C VAL A 163 -1.92 4.80 -18.80
N ARG A 164 -1.83 6.12 -18.57
CA ARG A 164 -1.47 6.70 -17.28
C ARG A 164 -2.47 6.30 -16.18
N ILE A 165 -3.77 6.40 -16.45
CA ILE A 165 -4.81 5.96 -15.50
C ILE A 165 -4.71 4.45 -15.24
N ALA A 166 -4.56 3.65 -16.30
CA ALA A 166 -4.45 2.19 -16.17
C ALA A 166 -3.24 1.77 -15.33
N VAL A 167 -2.10 2.46 -15.48
CA VAL A 167 -0.87 2.14 -14.74
C VAL A 167 -0.92 2.72 -13.33
N ILE A 168 -1.04 4.04 -13.18
CA ILE A 168 -0.83 4.73 -11.90
C ILE A 168 -2.02 4.56 -10.95
N SER A 169 -3.24 4.43 -11.47
CA SER A 169 -4.44 4.23 -10.65
C SER A 169 -4.82 2.76 -10.54
N LEU A 170 -5.16 2.12 -11.66
CA LEU A 170 -5.69 0.75 -11.61
C LEU A 170 -4.64 -0.28 -11.22
N LEU A 171 -3.55 -0.38 -11.97
CA LEU A 171 -2.52 -1.40 -11.75
C LEU A 171 -1.85 -1.22 -10.40
N THR A 172 -1.29 -0.03 -10.12
CA THR A 172 -0.62 0.28 -8.84
C THR A 172 -1.55 0.05 -7.65
N GLY A 173 -2.78 0.56 -7.69
CA GLY A 173 -3.74 0.37 -6.59
C GLY A 173 -4.08 -1.09 -6.33
N VAL A 174 -4.11 -1.95 -7.36
CA VAL A 174 -4.30 -3.40 -7.19
C VAL A 174 -3.07 -4.08 -6.58
N VAL A 175 -1.88 -3.85 -7.17
CA VAL A 175 -0.68 -4.59 -6.76
C VAL A 175 -0.17 -4.15 -5.39
N GLU A 176 -0.27 -2.87 -5.04
CA GLU A 176 0.12 -2.42 -3.71
C GLU A 176 -0.78 -2.99 -2.61
N GLU A 177 -2.10 -3.09 -2.85
CA GLU A 177 -3.00 -3.74 -1.89
C GLU A 177 -2.76 -5.25 -1.77
N LEU A 178 -2.39 -5.92 -2.87
CA LEU A 178 -1.96 -7.33 -2.81
C LEU A 178 -0.76 -7.50 -1.88
N TYR A 179 0.24 -6.64 -2.00
CA TYR A 179 1.43 -6.69 -1.16
C TYR A 179 1.12 -6.32 0.29
N MET A 180 0.55 -5.12 0.49
CA MET A 180 0.37 -4.54 1.82
C MET A 180 -0.70 -5.27 2.62
N ARG A 181 -1.89 -5.50 2.03
CA ARG A 181 -3.08 -6.03 2.73
C ARG A 181 -3.24 -7.54 2.53
N GLY A 182 -2.73 -8.06 1.42
CA GLY A 182 -2.76 -9.49 1.10
C GLY A 182 -1.66 -10.29 1.80
N VAL A 183 -0.49 -9.69 2.06
CA VAL A 183 0.66 -10.40 2.64
C VAL A 183 1.19 -9.73 3.91
N LEU A 184 1.62 -8.47 3.83
CA LEU A 184 2.36 -7.82 4.92
C LEU A 184 1.51 -7.63 6.19
N GLN A 185 0.28 -7.12 6.06
CA GLN A 185 -0.65 -6.94 7.17
C GLN A 185 -0.97 -8.26 7.89
N PRO A 186 -1.43 -9.33 7.21
CA PRO A 186 -1.62 -10.64 7.86
C PRO A 186 -0.37 -11.12 8.59
N LEU A 187 0.81 -11.00 7.98
CA LEU A 187 2.08 -11.40 8.56
C LEU A 187 2.38 -10.63 9.86
N LEU A 188 2.19 -9.31 9.86
CA LEU A 188 2.45 -8.45 11.03
C LEU A 188 1.41 -8.65 12.13
N ILE A 189 0.12 -8.80 11.80
CA ILE A 189 -0.94 -9.13 12.77
C ILE A 189 -0.59 -10.43 13.51
N ARG A 190 -0.10 -11.44 12.79
CA ARG A 190 0.25 -12.74 13.36
C ARG A 190 1.51 -12.67 14.22
N THR A 191 2.53 -11.98 13.74
CA THR A 191 3.80 -11.82 14.46
C THR A 191 3.61 -11.04 15.75
N THR A 192 2.78 -10.00 15.73
CA THR A 192 2.48 -9.14 16.90
C THR A 192 1.34 -9.67 17.76
N LYS A 193 0.54 -10.62 17.26
CA LYS A 193 -0.71 -11.12 17.88
C LYS A 193 -1.75 -10.03 18.15
N SER A 194 -1.70 -8.93 17.40
CA SER A 194 -2.61 -7.81 17.55
C SER A 194 -3.03 -7.28 16.19
N VAL A 195 -4.34 -7.26 15.95
CA VAL A 195 -4.94 -6.70 14.73
C VAL A 195 -4.53 -5.24 14.57
N HIS A 196 -4.68 -4.44 15.63
CA HIS A 196 -4.43 -3.01 15.59
C HIS A 196 -2.94 -2.68 15.39
N ILE A 197 -2.04 -3.40 16.08
CA ILE A 197 -0.60 -3.19 15.89
C ILE A 197 -0.17 -3.62 14.49
N GLY A 198 -0.67 -4.75 13.98
CA GLY A 198 -0.36 -5.19 12.63
C GLY A 198 -0.83 -4.19 11.56
N ILE A 199 -2.04 -3.64 11.67
CA ILE A 199 -2.55 -2.59 10.77
C ILE A 199 -1.70 -1.33 10.88
N LEU A 200 -1.36 -0.89 12.11
CA LEU A 200 -0.55 0.31 12.34
C LEU A 200 0.84 0.17 11.72
N LEU A 201 1.51 -0.96 11.92
CA LEU A 201 2.84 -1.20 11.35
C LEU A 201 2.80 -1.30 9.82
N THR A 202 1.78 -1.94 9.24
CA THR A 202 1.61 -1.96 7.78
C THR A 202 1.38 -0.56 7.24
N ALA A 203 0.52 0.24 7.86
CA ALA A 203 0.26 1.61 7.46
C ALA A 203 1.53 2.48 7.55
N LEU A 204 2.32 2.29 8.60
CA LEU A 204 3.60 2.99 8.78
C LEU A 204 4.60 2.61 7.68
N ILE A 205 4.80 1.31 7.43
CA ILE A 205 5.68 0.84 6.35
C ILE A 205 5.20 1.39 5.00
N PHE A 206 3.89 1.33 4.72
CA PHE A 206 3.30 1.86 3.49
C PHE A 206 3.64 3.35 3.32
N SER A 207 3.43 4.17 4.35
CA SER A 207 3.76 5.60 4.31
C SER A 207 5.25 5.89 4.12
N LEU A 208 6.13 5.14 4.78
CA LEU A 208 7.57 5.33 4.69
C LEU A 208 8.13 4.96 3.31
N LEU A 209 7.54 3.98 2.63
CA LEU A 209 7.95 3.57 1.29
C LEU A 209 7.68 4.64 0.21
N HIS A 210 6.81 5.61 0.49
CA HIS A 210 6.54 6.71 -0.45
C HIS A 210 7.59 7.82 -0.37
N LEU A 211 8.38 7.87 0.71
CA LEU A 211 9.50 8.81 0.90
C LEU A 211 9.15 10.30 0.72
N ALA A 212 7.87 10.66 0.79
CA ALA A 212 7.36 12.00 0.52
C ALA A 212 6.97 12.69 1.84
N PRO A 213 7.79 13.62 2.36
CA PRO A 213 7.59 14.22 3.68
C PRO A 213 6.19 14.79 3.91
N SER A 214 5.68 15.61 2.97
CA SER A 214 4.37 16.24 3.09
C SER A 214 3.21 15.23 3.07
N TYR A 215 3.44 14.04 2.51
CA TYR A 215 2.41 13.03 2.33
C TYR A 215 2.51 11.86 3.33
N LEU A 216 3.52 11.84 4.20
CA LEU A 216 3.74 10.73 5.13
C LEU A 216 2.52 10.49 6.05
N LEU A 217 2.02 11.52 6.72
CA LEU A 217 0.84 11.42 7.59
C LEU A 217 -0.46 11.08 6.84
N PRO A 218 -0.83 11.76 5.74
CA PRO A 218 -2.05 11.40 5.02
C PRO A 218 -1.98 9.98 4.43
N ILE A 219 -0.83 9.54 3.90
CA ILE A 219 -0.65 8.16 3.41
C ILE A 219 -0.73 7.15 4.56
N PHE A 220 -0.20 7.48 5.75
CA PHE A 220 -0.37 6.65 6.94
C PHE A 220 -1.85 6.47 7.30
N ILE A 221 -2.65 7.53 7.23
CA ILE A 221 -4.10 7.48 7.51
C ILE A 221 -4.84 6.65 6.46
N TYR A 222 -4.53 6.81 5.16
CA TYR A 222 -5.01 5.90 4.10
C TYR A 222 -4.61 4.45 4.40
N GLY A 223 -3.37 4.27 4.84
CA GLY A 223 -2.80 3.05 5.40
C GLY A 223 -3.76 2.32 6.34
N LEU A 224 -4.13 3.03 7.41
CA LEU A 224 -5.04 2.57 8.45
C LEU A 224 -6.45 2.29 7.89
N LEU A 225 -6.99 3.23 7.10
CA LEU A 225 -8.33 3.13 6.52
C LEU A 225 -8.47 1.83 5.70
N PHE A 226 -7.58 1.61 4.74
CA PHE A 226 -7.60 0.43 3.88
C PHE A 226 -7.35 -0.85 4.69
N GLY A 227 -6.50 -0.78 5.73
CA GLY A 227 -6.22 -1.90 6.61
C GLY A 227 -7.43 -2.36 7.43
N TYR A 228 -8.24 -1.43 7.95
CA TYR A 228 -9.48 -1.75 8.64
C TYR A 228 -10.59 -2.23 7.70
N TRP A 229 -10.73 -1.63 6.51
CA TRP A 229 -11.64 -2.14 5.48
C TRP A 229 -11.30 -3.58 5.12
N ARG A 230 -10.02 -3.87 4.88
CA ARG A 230 -9.52 -5.23 4.67
C ARG A 230 -9.89 -6.14 5.84
N HIS A 231 -9.59 -5.72 7.07
CA HIS A 231 -9.77 -6.58 8.24
C HIS A 231 -11.23 -6.99 8.45
N TYR A 232 -12.15 -6.03 8.40
CA TYR A 232 -13.55 -6.26 8.68
C TYR A 232 -14.30 -6.92 7.52
N THR A 233 -13.90 -6.68 6.27
CA THR A 233 -14.54 -7.30 5.09
C THR A 233 -13.98 -8.67 4.76
N GLY A 234 -12.72 -8.94 5.14
CA GLY A 234 -11.97 -10.14 4.73
C GLY A 234 -11.66 -10.19 3.24
N SER A 235 -11.88 -9.10 2.49
CA SER A 235 -11.68 -9.01 1.03
C SER A 235 -10.70 -7.89 0.71
N LEU A 236 -9.90 -8.03 -0.34
CA LEU A 236 -9.04 -6.95 -0.83
C LEU A 236 -9.83 -5.94 -1.67
N TYR A 237 -10.95 -6.35 -2.27
CA TYR A 237 -11.65 -5.53 -3.25
C TYR A 237 -12.09 -4.15 -2.73
N PRO A 238 -12.57 -4.01 -1.48
CA PRO A 238 -12.88 -2.68 -0.94
C PRO A 238 -11.65 -1.78 -0.83
N SER A 239 -10.54 -2.31 -0.31
CA SER A 239 -9.28 -1.57 -0.17
C SER A 239 -8.69 -1.20 -1.53
N MET A 240 -8.71 -2.15 -2.49
CA MET A 240 -8.31 -1.91 -3.89
C MET A 240 -9.15 -0.79 -4.51
N LEU A 241 -10.47 -0.86 -4.39
CA LEU A 241 -11.36 0.15 -4.95
C LEU A 241 -11.07 1.53 -4.35
N LEU A 242 -10.95 1.64 -3.02
CA LEU A 242 -10.64 2.90 -2.36
C LEU A 242 -9.28 3.47 -2.80
N HIS A 243 -8.28 2.62 -2.96
CA HIS A 243 -6.94 3.03 -3.41
C HIS A 243 -6.97 3.48 -4.89
N ILE A 244 -7.57 2.69 -5.77
CA ILE A 244 -7.74 3.03 -7.20
C ILE A 244 -8.44 4.38 -7.33
N LEU A 245 -9.55 4.58 -6.60
CA LEU A 245 -10.31 5.83 -6.61
C LEU A 245 -9.47 7.00 -6.09
N ASN A 246 -8.69 6.82 -5.03
CA ASN A 246 -7.77 7.84 -4.54
C ASN A 246 -6.74 8.26 -5.61
N ASN A 247 -6.11 7.28 -6.26
CA ASN A 247 -5.10 7.54 -7.28
C ASN A 247 -5.74 8.19 -8.52
N LEU A 248 -6.95 7.75 -8.89
CA LEU A 248 -7.70 8.35 -9.99
C LEU A 248 -8.04 9.82 -9.68
N LEU A 249 -8.58 10.09 -8.49
CA LEU A 249 -8.89 11.46 -8.06
C LEU A 249 -7.63 12.33 -8.09
N THR A 250 -6.51 11.81 -7.59
CA THR A 250 -5.21 12.53 -7.62
C THR A 250 -4.82 12.90 -9.06
N LEU A 251 -4.95 11.97 -10.02
CA LEU A 251 -4.65 12.24 -11.44
C LEU A 251 -5.60 13.23 -12.10
N LEU A 252 -6.85 13.31 -11.63
CA LEU A 252 -7.88 14.19 -12.22
C LEU A 252 -7.81 15.62 -11.67
N VAL A 253 -7.28 15.81 -10.46
CA VAL A 253 -7.16 17.12 -9.81
C VAL A 253 -5.75 17.71 -9.88
N SER A 254 -4.77 16.93 -10.36
CA SER A 254 -3.38 17.35 -10.60
C SER A 254 -3.19 18.01 -11.96
#